data_AF-A0A6A4L493-F1
#
_entry.id   AF-A0A6A4L493-F1
#
_cell.length_a   1.000
_cell.length_b   1.000
_cell.length_c   1.000
_cell.angle_alpha   90.00
_cell.angle_beta   90.00
_cell.angle_gamma   90.00
#
_symmetry.space_group_name_H-M   'P 1'
#
loop_
_entity.id
_entity.type
_entity.pdbx_description
1 polymer ?
#
loop_
_entity_poly.entity_id
_entity_poly.type
_entity_poly.pdbx_seq_one_letter_code
_entity_poly.pdbx_strand_id
1 'polypeptide(L)'
;METQIQKKPRFLCLHGFRTSAEILRKQLLRRWPETVLGKLDLDFQEYYNFEECLAHIEDYMIKHGPFDGLMGFSQGAIISAALPGMQLDGVALTKVPKIKYVIILSGGKFGGSMFGSPKLAVNAFSSPVKCSSLHIIDEKGLKTMLSFIEKIDKM
;
A
#
# COMPACT_ATOMS: atom_id res chain seq x y z
N MET A 1 17.15 -16.52 26.64
CA MET A 1 16.20 -16.53 25.52
C MET A 1 16.01 -15.09 25.10
N GLU A 2 16.66 -14.67 24.03
CA GLU A 2 16.35 -13.37 23.42
C GLU A 2 14.95 -13.48 22.83
N THR A 3 14.01 -12.72 23.37
CA THR A 3 12.70 -12.51 22.77
C THR A 3 12.96 -11.85 21.42
N GLN A 4 12.86 -12.61 20.32
CA GLN A 4 12.86 -12.02 18.99
C GLN A 4 11.69 -11.04 18.93
N ILE A 5 11.99 -9.75 18.94
CA ILE A 5 10.97 -8.71 18.76
C ILE A 5 10.47 -8.89 17.34
N GLN A 6 9.27 -9.46 17.20
CA GLN A 6 8.65 -9.67 15.91
C GLN A 6 8.41 -8.30 15.27
N LYS A 7 9.24 -7.96 14.27
CA LYS A 7 9.23 -6.66 13.63
C LYS A 7 7.91 -6.52 12.86
N LYS A 8 7.10 -5.54 13.24
CA LYS A 8 5.84 -5.24 12.55
C LYS A 8 6.13 -4.81 11.11
N PRO A 9 5.42 -5.34 10.11
CA PRO A 9 5.54 -4.84 8.74
C PRO A 9 5.14 -3.37 8.70
N ARG A 10 6.00 -2.53 8.11
CA ARG A 10 5.76 -1.09 8.01
C ARG A 10 5.17 -0.72 6.66
N PHE A 11 4.04 -0.03 6.68
CA PHE A 11 3.30 0.40 5.50
C PHE A 11 3.31 1.92 5.36
N LEU A 12 3.58 2.38 4.14
CA LEU A 12 3.25 3.74 3.74
C LEU A 12 1.77 3.78 3.29
N CYS A 13 0.98 4.60 3.96
CA CYS A 13 -0.48 4.69 3.82
C CYS A 13 -0.87 5.89 2.94
N LEU A 14 -1.59 5.61 1.85
CA LEU A 14 -2.04 6.56 0.83
C LEU A 14 -3.56 6.74 0.88
N HIS A 15 -4.00 7.97 1.13
CA HIS A 15 -5.42 8.35 1.25
C HIS A 15 -6.18 8.39 -0.10
N GLY A 16 -7.47 8.68 -0.06
CA GLY A 16 -8.32 8.80 -1.26
C GLY A 16 -8.34 10.20 -1.88
N PHE A 17 -8.96 10.33 -3.04
CA PHE A 17 -9.11 11.61 -3.73
C PHE A 17 -9.88 12.63 -2.86
N ARG A 18 -9.36 13.85 -2.75
CA ARG A 18 -9.93 14.96 -1.94
C ARG A 18 -10.09 14.65 -0.45
N THR A 19 -9.33 13.69 0.07
CA THR A 19 -9.19 13.44 1.51
C THR A 19 -7.76 13.77 1.96
N SER A 20 -7.39 13.37 3.17
CA SER A 20 -6.04 13.58 3.73
C SER A 20 -5.54 12.32 4.44
N ALA A 21 -4.24 12.29 4.73
CA ALA A 21 -3.57 11.28 5.55
C ALA A 21 -4.28 11.12 6.90
N GLU A 22 -4.66 12.24 7.52
CA GLU A 22 -5.35 12.27 8.81
C GLU A 22 -6.78 11.69 8.74
N ILE A 23 -7.51 11.91 7.64
CA ILE A 23 -8.83 11.30 7.44
C ILE A 23 -8.70 9.78 7.34
N LEU A 24 -7.75 9.29 6.52
CA LEU A 24 -7.51 7.85 6.40
C LEU A 24 -7.11 7.26 7.76
N ARG A 25 -6.19 7.92 8.49
CA ARG A 25 -5.78 7.51 9.85
C ARG A 25 -7.00 7.36 10.76
N LYS A 26 -7.85 8.39 10.87
CA LYS A 26 -9.06 8.34 11.70
C LYS A 26 -10.03 7.24 11.28
N GLN A 27 -10.20 7.01 9.98
CA GLN A 27 -11.07 5.95 9.47
C GLN A 27 -10.56 4.55 9.84
N LEU A 28 -9.26 4.30 9.69
CA LEU A 28 -8.66 3.02 10.08
C LEU A 28 -8.74 2.80 11.59
N LEU A 29 -8.35 3.80 12.39
CA LEU A 29 -8.39 3.71 13.85
C LEU A 29 -9.81 3.49 14.42
N ARG A 30 -10.84 3.98 13.73
CA ARG A 30 -12.24 3.78 14.14
C ARG A 30 -12.81 2.43 13.71
N ARG A 31 -12.37 1.88 12.59
CA ARG A 31 -12.95 0.67 11.99
C ARG A 31 -12.20 -0.61 12.33
N TRP A 32 -10.89 -0.52 12.53
CA TRP A 32 -10.05 -1.71 12.74
C TRP A 32 -9.81 -1.95 14.23
N PRO A 33 -9.90 -3.21 14.69
CA PRO A 33 -9.65 -3.53 16.09
C PRO A 33 -8.16 -3.36 16.44
N GLU A 34 -7.88 -3.12 17.71
CA GLU A 34 -6.50 -2.99 18.22
C GLU A 34 -5.64 -4.22 17.94
N THR A 35 -6.24 -5.41 17.85
CA THR A 35 -5.54 -6.65 17.50
C THR A 35 -4.94 -6.64 16.09
N VAL A 36 -5.52 -5.86 15.18
CA VAL A 36 -4.98 -5.61 13.83
C VAL A 36 -3.98 -4.47 13.89
N LEU A 37 -4.37 -3.32 14.44
CA LEU A 37 -3.54 -2.10 14.48
C LEU A 37 -2.23 -2.35 15.24
N GLY A 38 -2.28 -3.13 16.31
CA GLY A 38 -1.13 -3.51 17.11
C GLY A 38 -0.10 -4.38 16.38
N LYS A 39 -0.46 -4.98 15.23
CA LYS A 39 0.44 -5.81 14.41
C LYS A 39 1.04 -5.07 13.21
N LEU A 40 0.61 -3.86 12.92
CA LEU A 40 1.07 -3.07 11.78
C LEU A 40 1.79 -1.81 12.25
N ASP A 41 2.80 -1.37 11.50
CA ASP A 41 3.35 -0.02 11.61
C ASP A 41 2.84 0.80 10.43
N LEU A 42 2.04 1.84 10.68
CA LEU A 42 1.30 2.59 9.67
C LEU A 42 1.77 4.05 9.65
N ASP A 43 2.40 4.44 8.54
CA ASP A 43 2.89 5.79 8.30
C ASP A 43 2.00 6.47 7.25
N PHE A 44 1.27 7.52 7.64
CA PHE A 44 0.26 8.16 6.79
C PHE A 44 0.82 9.42 6.15
N GLN A 45 0.84 9.48 4.83
CA GLN A 45 1.43 10.59 4.09
C GLN A 45 0.46 11.26 3.13
N GLU A 46 0.63 12.58 3.02
CA GLU A 46 -0.05 13.42 2.05
C GLU A 46 0.57 13.21 0.68
N TYR A 47 -0.27 13.21 -0.36
CA TYR A 47 0.22 13.20 -1.74
C TYR A 47 -0.78 13.84 -2.69
N TYR A 48 -0.27 14.48 -3.73
CA TYR A 48 -1.06 15.21 -4.73
C TYR A 48 -0.43 15.06 -6.11
N ASN A 49 -1.26 15.16 -7.16
CA ASN A 49 -0.88 14.89 -8.56
C ASN A 49 -0.36 13.44 -8.76
N PHE A 50 -0.15 12.96 -9.99
CA PHE A 50 0.28 11.57 -10.20
C PHE A 50 1.80 11.44 -10.32
N GLU A 51 2.42 12.13 -11.26
CA GLU A 51 3.86 12.05 -11.51
C GLU A 51 4.68 12.66 -10.36
N GLU A 52 4.30 13.85 -9.90
CA GLU A 52 4.92 14.50 -8.73
C GLU A 52 4.76 13.64 -7.47
N CYS A 53 3.63 12.95 -7.33
CA CYS A 53 3.38 12.01 -6.23
C CYS A 53 4.34 10.83 -6.26
N LEU A 54 4.64 10.23 -7.42
CA LEU A 54 5.56 9.09 -7.48
C LEU A 54 6.97 9.47 -7.03
N ALA A 55 7.46 10.64 -7.46
CA ALA A 55 8.75 11.17 -7.01
C ALA A 55 8.73 11.48 -5.51
N HIS A 56 7.66 12.13 -5.03
CA HIS A 56 7.48 12.43 -3.61
C HIS A 56 7.43 11.17 -2.74
N ILE A 57 6.72 10.12 -3.17
CA ILE A 57 6.66 8.83 -2.49
C ILE A 57 8.05 8.19 -2.44
N GLU A 58 8.80 8.18 -3.56
CA GLU A 58 10.17 7.64 -3.58
C GLU A 58 11.06 8.38 -2.59
N ASP A 59 11.08 9.72 -2.63
CA ASP A 59 11.89 10.55 -1.75
C ASP A 59 11.52 10.36 -0.28
N TYR A 60 10.22 10.28 0.03
CA TYR A 60 9.75 10.00 1.38
C TYR A 60 10.21 8.61 1.85
N MET A 61 10.07 7.58 1.00
CA MET A 61 10.50 6.23 1.32
C MET A 61 12.02 6.11 1.49
N ILE A 62 12.82 6.87 0.75
CA ILE A 62 14.28 6.98 0.94
C ILE A 62 14.57 7.57 2.33
N LYS A 63 13.93 8.69 2.66
CA LYS A 63 14.24 9.46 3.88
C LYS A 63 13.74 8.79 5.16
N HIS A 64 12.59 8.13 5.09
CA HIS A 64 11.88 7.62 6.26
C HIS A 64 11.79 6.10 6.32
N GLY A 65 12.32 5.39 5.32
CA GLY A 65 12.28 3.93 5.24
C GLY A 65 13.20 3.20 6.23
N PRO A 66 13.28 1.86 6.14
CA PRO A 66 12.64 1.05 5.12
C PRO A 66 11.14 0.83 5.38
N PHE A 67 10.36 0.78 4.29
CA PHE A 67 8.98 0.33 4.28
C PHE A 67 8.92 -1.07 3.68
N ASP A 68 8.05 -1.93 4.23
CA ASP A 68 7.82 -3.27 3.71
C ASP A 68 6.70 -3.30 2.67
N GLY A 69 5.81 -2.32 2.69
CA GLY A 69 4.65 -2.30 1.81
C GLY A 69 3.94 -0.97 1.68
N LEU A 70 2.90 -0.99 0.85
CA LEU A 70 1.99 0.13 0.62
C LEU A 70 0.58 -0.25 1.06
N MET A 71 -0.12 0.68 1.69
CA MET A 71 -1.53 0.57 1.99
C MET A 71 -2.26 1.73 1.33
N GLY A 72 -3.32 1.47 0.59
CA GLY A 72 -4.04 2.52 -0.10
C GLY A 72 -5.55 2.41 0.08
N PHE A 73 -6.23 3.56 0.11
CA PHE A 73 -7.68 3.66 0.04
C PHE A 73 -8.15 4.38 -1.24
N SER A 74 -9.14 3.81 -1.94
CA SER A 74 -9.73 4.40 -3.15
C SER A 74 -8.65 4.81 -4.18
N GLN A 75 -8.42 6.11 -4.41
CA GLN A 75 -7.32 6.57 -5.28
C GLN A 75 -5.94 6.08 -4.83
N GLY A 76 -5.63 6.15 -3.52
CA GLY A 76 -4.39 5.63 -2.97
C GLY A 76 -4.26 4.12 -3.14
N ALA A 77 -5.39 3.40 -3.17
CA ALA A 77 -5.42 1.96 -3.45
C ALA A 77 -5.10 1.65 -4.92
N ILE A 78 -5.61 2.46 -5.86
CA ILE A 78 -5.29 2.34 -7.29
C ILE A 78 -3.78 2.53 -7.52
N ILE A 79 -3.19 3.56 -6.90
CA ILE A 79 -1.76 3.84 -6.96
C ILE A 79 -0.96 2.69 -6.33
N SER A 80 -1.32 2.27 -5.11
CA SER A 80 -0.66 1.17 -4.39
C SER A 80 -0.70 -0.15 -5.17
N ALA A 81 -1.77 -0.43 -5.92
CA ALA A 81 -1.89 -1.63 -6.72
C ALA A 81 -0.95 -1.63 -7.94
N ALA A 82 -0.67 -0.46 -8.52
CA ALA A 82 0.18 -0.33 -9.70
C ALA A 82 1.68 -0.30 -9.36
N LEU A 83 2.04 0.30 -8.22
CA LEU A 83 3.43 0.52 -7.81
C LEU A 83 4.32 -0.73 -7.82
N PRO A 84 3.89 -1.94 -7.40
CA PRO A 84 4.73 -3.14 -7.51
C PRO A 84 5.11 -3.49 -8.95
N GLY A 85 4.17 -3.34 -9.89
CA GLY A 85 4.44 -3.58 -11.30
C GLY A 85 5.27 -2.48 -11.94
N MET A 86 5.03 -1.22 -11.56
CA MET A 86 5.84 -0.07 -12.00
C MET A 86 7.29 -0.17 -11.47
N GLN A 87 7.48 -0.65 -10.25
CA GLN A 87 8.80 -0.93 -9.68
C GLN A 87 9.51 -2.07 -10.42
N LEU A 88 8.76 -3.11 -10.82
CA LEU A 88 9.29 -4.19 -11.65
C LEU A 88 9.69 -3.71 -13.06
N ASP A 89 8.91 -2.81 -13.64
CA ASP A 89 9.17 -2.19 -14.95
C ASP A 89 10.29 -1.14 -14.89
N GLY A 90 10.75 -0.77 -13.69
CA GLY A 90 11.86 0.18 -13.50
C GLY A 90 11.49 1.65 -13.69
N VAL A 91 10.19 2.00 -13.61
CA VAL A 91 9.68 3.35 -13.87
C VAL A 91 9.24 4.12 -12.62
N ALA A 92 9.17 3.46 -11.46
CA ALA A 92 8.90 4.09 -10.17
C ALA A 92 9.56 3.31 -9.01
N LEU A 93 9.85 3.99 -7.90
CA LEU A 93 10.40 3.36 -6.68
C LEU A 93 11.66 2.52 -6.93
N THR A 94 12.51 2.99 -7.84
CA THR A 94 13.75 2.32 -8.27
C THR A 94 14.88 2.44 -7.25
N LYS A 95 14.80 3.43 -6.35
CA LYS A 95 15.84 3.73 -5.35
C LYS A 95 15.52 3.21 -3.94
N VAL A 96 14.42 2.46 -3.79
CA VAL A 96 13.97 1.92 -2.51
C VAL A 96 13.89 0.40 -2.56
N PRO A 97 13.91 -0.29 -1.41
CA PRO A 97 13.73 -1.74 -1.38
C PRO A 97 12.45 -2.19 -2.09
N LYS A 98 12.47 -3.43 -2.58
CA LYS A 98 11.32 -4.02 -3.27
C LYS A 98 10.10 -4.06 -2.35
N ILE A 99 8.95 -3.65 -2.88
CA ILE A 99 7.65 -3.75 -2.20
C ILE A 99 7.35 -5.23 -1.93
N LYS A 100 7.17 -5.60 -0.66
CA LYS A 100 6.86 -6.98 -0.25
C LYS A 100 5.36 -7.21 -0.09
N TYR A 101 4.64 -6.17 0.33
CA TYR A 101 3.22 -6.24 0.67
C TYR A 101 2.43 -5.08 0.09
N VAL A 102 1.20 -5.35 -0.36
CA VAL A 102 0.22 -4.30 -0.66
C VAL A 102 -1.13 -4.58 -0.02
N ILE A 103 -1.73 -3.57 0.59
CA ILE A 103 -3.09 -3.62 1.15
C ILE A 103 -3.95 -2.62 0.38
N ILE A 104 -4.93 -3.14 -0.36
CA ILE A 104 -5.77 -2.39 -1.29
C ILE A 104 -7.18 -2.29 -0.70
N LEU A 105 -7.56 -1.09 -0.27
CA LEU A 105 -8.86 -0.81 0.35
C LEU A 105 -9.75 -0.07 -0.66
N SER A 106 -10.82 -0.73 -1.12
CA SER A 106 -11.79 -0.17 -2.07
C SER A 106 -11.14 0.44 -3.32
N GLY A 107 -10.10 -0.24 -3.84
CA GLY A 107 -9.32 0.21 -4.98
C GLY A 107 -9.83 -0.25 -6.34
N GLY A 108 -9.02 0.03 -7.34
CA GLY A 108 -9.24 -0.38 -8.72
C GLY A 108 -7.91 -0.60 -9.43
N LYS A 109 -7.98 -0.87 -10.73
CA LYS A 109 -6.82 -1.15 -11.58
C LYS A 109 -6.69 -0.04 -12.63
N PHE A 110 -5.49 0.50 -12.83
CA PHE A 110 -5.22 1.36 -14.00
C PHE A 110 -5.33 0.56 -15.29
N GLY A 111 -5.96 1.17 -16.30
CA GLY A 111 -6.35 0.48 -17.52
C GLY A 111 -7.60 -0.37 -17.34
N GLY A 112 -8.41 -0.45 -18.39
CA GLY A 112 -9.73 -1.08 -18.38
C GLY A 112 -10.83 -0.07 -18.71
N SER A 113 -12.09 -0.41 -18.43
CA SER A 113 -13.25 0.43 -18.76
C SER A 113 -13.47 1.58 -17.77
N MET A 114 -12.94 1.47 -16.54
CA MET A 114 -13.24 2.40 -15.44
C MET A 114 -12.15 3.45 -15.21
N PHE A 115 -10.87 3.08 -15.40
CA PHE A 115 -9.74 3.98 -15.19
C PHE A 115 -8.84 3.97 -16.41
N GLY A 116 -8.43 5.18 -16.85
CA GLY A 116 -7.39 5.33 -17.85
C GLY A 116 -6.07 4.71 -17.39
N SER A 117 -5.14 4.52 -18.32
CA SER A 117 -3.79 4.05 -18.01
C SER A 117 -2.81 5.21 -18.19
N PRO A 118 -2.28 5.80 -17.10
CA PRO A 118 -1.18 6.75 -17.19
C PRO A 118 0.00 6.13 -17.93
N LYS A 119 0.78 6.94 -18.68
CA LYS A 119 1.92 6.45 -19.48
C LYS A 119 2.92 5.62 -18.64
N LEU A 120 3.17 6.03 -17.41
CA LEU A 120 4.07 5.31 -16.49
C LEU A 120 3.48 3.99 -15.96
N ALA A 121 2.16 3.79 -16.04
CA ALA A 121 1.47 2.63 -15.50
C ALA A 121 1.00 1.64 -16.57
N VAL A 122 1.35 1.85 -17.86
CA VAL A 122 0.89 0.99 -18.97
C VAL A 122 1.30 -0.47 -18.79
N ASN A 123 2.49 -0.71 -18.23
CA ASN A 123 3.03 -2.04 -17.98
C ASN A 123 2.83 -2.53 -16.55
N ALA A 124 2.21 -1.72 -15.67
CA ALA A 124 2.07 -2.03 -14.24
C ALA A 124 1.35 -3.36 -13.97
N PHE A 125 0.56 -3.84 -14.93
CA PHE A 125 -0.18 -5.10 -14.83
C PHE A 125 0.08 -6.04 -16.02
N SER A 126 1.21 -5.87 -16.70
CA SER A 126 1.64 -6.73 -17.83
C SER A 126 2.01 -8.14 -17.40
N SER A 127 2.33 -8.34 -16.12
CA SER A 127 2.57 -9.63 -15.50
C SER A 127 1.95 -9.69 -14.08
N PRO A 128 1.70 -10.89 -13.52
CA PRO A 128 1.20 -11.01 -12.16
C PRO A 128 2.15 -10.35 -11.14
N VAL A 129 1.58 -9.58 -10.21
CA VAL A 129 2.34 -9.00 -9.10
C VAL A 129 2.97 -10.12 -8.25
N LYS A 130 4.26 -9.98 -7.95
CA LYS A 130 5.02 -10.98 -7.18
C LYS A 130 4.98 -10.75 -5.66
N CYS A 131 4.44 -9.62 -5.21
CA CYS A 131 4.29 -9.29 -3.81
C CYS A 131 2.97 -9.84 -3.24
N SER A 132 2.95 -10.14 -1.95
CA SER A 132 1.72 -10.57 -1.27
C SER A 132 0.73 -9.41 -1.21
N SER A 133 -0.50 -9.62 -1.71
CA SER A 133 -1.53 -8.59 -1.77
C SER A 133 -2.80 -8.97 -1.03
N LEU A 134 -3.35 -8.05 -0.24
CA LEU A 134 -4.67 -8.15 0.37
C LEU A 134 -5.61 -7.13 -0.28
N HIS A 135 -6.76 -7.58 -0.75
CA HIS A 135 -7.78 -6.72 -1.36
C HIS A 135 -9.05 -6.76 -0.50
N ILE A 136 -9.54 -5.58 -0.11
CA ILE A 136 -10.76 -5.42 0.68
C ILE A 136 -11.72 -4.55 -0.12
N ILE A 137 -12.79 -5.18 -0.63
CA ILE A 137 -13.73 -4.56 -1.59
C ILE A 137 -15.06 -4.18 -0.91
N ASP A 138 -15.37 -4.74 0.26
CA ASP A 138 -16.56 -4.43 1.08
C ASP A 138 -16.32 -4.59 2.59
N GLU A 139 -17.34 -4.33 3.42
CA GLU A 139 -17.24 -4.34 4.91
C GLU A 139 -16.90 -5.70 5.54
N LYS A 140 -16.83 -6.81 4.79
CA LYS A 140 -16.45 -8.13 5.33
C LYS A 140 -14.93 -8.38 5.42
N GLY A 141 -14.12 -7.31 5.49
CA GLY A 141 -12.65 -7.37 5.39
C GLY A 141 -11.85 -7.88 6.61
N LEU A 142 -12.44 -7.97 7.82
CA LEU A 142 -11.66 -8.19 9.05
C LEU A 142 -11.01 -9.59 9.16
N LYS A 143 -11.76 -10.66 8.87
CA LYS A 143 -11.21 -12.03 8.91
C LYS A 143 -10.11 -12.22 7.87
N THR A 144 -10.30 -11.68 6.68
CA THR A 144 -9.31 -11.71 5.60
C THR A 144 -8.02 -10.99 6.00
N MET A 145 -8.15 -9.84 6.66
CA MET A 145 -7.02 -9.07 7.15
C MET A 145 -6.22 -9.79 8.23
N LEU A 146 -6.90 -10.39 9.21
CA LEU A 146 -6.23 -11.21 10.22
C LEU A 146 -5.47 -12.38 9.58
N SER A 147 -6.08 -13.07 8.61
CA SER A 147 -5.42 -14.18 7.90
C SER A 147 -4.20 -13.75 7.08
N PHE A 148 -4.24 -12.52 6.54
CA PHE A 148 -3.11 -11.95 5.80
C PHE A 148 -1.96 -11.57 6.73
N ILE A 149 -2.27 -10.94 7.87
CA ILE A 149 -1.27 -10.61 8.88
C ILE A 149 -0.62 -11.89 9.44
N GLU A 150 -1.39 -12.94 9.72
CA GLU A 150 -0.84 -14.24 10.13
C GLU A 150 0.11 -14.85 9.09
N LYS A 151 -0.13 -14.61 7.79
CA LYS A 151 0.81 -15.03 6.74
C LYS A 151 2.09 -14.22 6.78
N ILE A 152 2.00 -12.90 6.98
CA ILE A 152 3.18 -12.04 7.15
C ILE A 152 3.99 -12.47 8.38
N ASP A 153 3.34 -12.74 9.51
CA ASP A 153 3.99 -13.15 10.76
C ASP A 153 4.74 -14.51 10.65
N LYS A 154 4.38 -15.35 9.67
CA LYS A 154 4.95 -16.70 9.47
C LYS A 154 6.08 -16.77 8.44
N MET A 155 6.35 -15.68 7.71
CA MET A 155 7.42 -15.58 6.71
C MET A 155 8.67 -14.94 7.29
#